data_AF-A0A259NB01-F1
#
_entry.id   AF-A0A259NB01-F1
#
_cell.length_a   1.000
_cell.length_b   1.000
_cell.length_c   1.000
_cell.angle_alpha   90.00
_cell.angle_beta   90.00
_cell.angle_gamma   90.00
#
_symmetry.space_group_name_H-M   'P 1'
#
loop_
_entity.id
_entity.type
_entity.pdbx_description
1 polymer ?
#
loop_
_entity_poly.entity_id
_entity_poly.type
_entity_poly.pdbx_seq_one_letter_code
_entity_poly.pdbx_strand_id
1 'polypeptide(L)'
;MSFKHAIFILSISSLFFLSGCVPVESVKNTDSADKPKSLETPLSHITQIEKPTSLPNSSLIKGIPYYPETRNFLAPSTLASVFNYYGKNVTTHNLLTRNYIPAQKGTLEFDATLTARKLGYVVYPLTEQIEDIFLEISQQHPVVVTLKNPENPDDWSFHVVYGYDFTDRTVTIMDSNTSNKKISMDSFDRQWAQSQHWAVTITPPNVIPASAREIGYLTSISRIEPIAPQAAREAYLKTLERWPKNIVALIGIGDIAYVHRNYHEALKYFELAVKANPNSGDALNNLAQTYLALHQGQSALLTIQRALKLKSNHHRKTYLVTQRQIENYLKKHH
;
A
#
# COMPACT_ATOMS: atom_id res chain seq x y z
N MET A 1 -35.17 23.18 -0.87
CA MET A 1 -34.18 23.02 0.22
C MET A 1 -33.45 21.70 0.03
N SER A 2 -32.17 21.75 -0.35
CA SER A 2 -31.36 20.57 -0.71
C SER A 2 -30.81 19.89 0.55
N PHE A 3 -31.24 18.65 0.82
CA PHE A 3 -30.75 17.81 1.92
C PHE A 3 -29.39 17.21 1.55
N LYS A 4 -28.29 17.86 1.96
CA LYS A 4 -26.96 17.23 1.98
C LYS A 4 -26.88 16.26 3.17
N HIS A 5 -27.15 14.97 2.93
CA HIS A 5 -26.83 13.91 3.88
C HIS A 5 -25.32 13.68 3.86
N ALA A 6 -24.62 14.14 4.90
CA ALA A 6 -23.25 13.72 5.17
C ALA A 6 -23.27 12.26 5.62
N ILE A 7 -23.05 11.34 4.68
CA ILE A 7 -22.82 9.92 4.97
C ILE A 7 -21.38 9.81 5.49
N PHE A 8 -21.23 9.57 6.79
CA PHE A 8 -19.94 9.14 7.37
C PHE A 8 -19.74 7.67 6.98
N ILE A 9 -19.22 7.42 5.78
CA ILE A 9 -18.59 6.14 5.46
C ILE A 9 -17.27 6.13 6.23
N LEU A 10 -17.18 5.27 7.26
CA LEU A 10 -15.89 4.89 7.82
C LEU A 10 -15.15 4.15 6.71
N SER A 11 -14.38 4.87 5.89
CA SER A 11 -13.36 4.22 5.06
C SER A 11 -12.44 3.45 6.00
N ILE A 12 -11.92 2.31 5.51
CA ILE A 12 -10.89 1.48 6.15
C ILE A 12 -9.67 2.30 6.61
N SER A 13 -9.53 3.53 6.11
CA SER A 13 -8.69 4.61 6.66
C SER A 13 -8.71 4.72 8.21
N SER A 14 -9.82 4.36 8.86
CA SER A 14 -10.00 4.46 10.31
C SER A 14 -9.49 3.25 11.09
N LEU A 15 -9.28 2.10 10.44
CA LEU A 15 -8.85 0.85 11.08
C LEU A 15 -7.32 0.71 11.22
N PHE A 16 -6.53 1.60 10.63
CA PHE A 16 -5.06 1.56 10.67
C PHE A 16 -4.41 2.84 11.21
N PHE A 17 -5.03 3.49 12.20
CA PHE A 17 -4.34 4.51 13.01
C PHE A 17 -3.63 3.86 14.21
N LEU A 18 -2.56 3.10 13.95
CA LEU A 18 -1.53 2.80 14.94
C LEU A 18 -0.20 2.61 14.20
N SER A 19 0.54 3.71 14.05
CA SER A 19 2.01 3.83 14.07
C SER A 19 2.45 5.17 13.47
N GLY A 20 3.00 6.06 14.31
CA GLY A 20 3.96 7.09 13.91
C GLY A 20 3.41 8.47 13.52
N CYS A 21 3.18 9.33 14.51
CA CYS A 21 3.51 10.75 14.45
C CYS A 21 3.35 11.39 15.83
N VAL A 22 4.44 11.53 16.58
CA VAL A 22 4.51 12.45 17.72
C VAL A 22 4.86 13.83 17.11
N PRO A 23 4.08 14.90 17.36
CA PRO A 23 4.44 16.22 16.90
C PRO A 23 5.64 16.74 17.70
N VAL A 24 6.66 17.23 16.99
CA VAL A 24 7.79 17.95 17.58
C VAL A 24 7.27 19.32 18.04
N GLU A 25 7.08 19.48 19.36
CA GLU A 25 6.91 20.80 19.97
C GLU A 25 8.25 21.53 19.98
N SER A 26 8.21 22.78 19.52
CA SER A 26 9.32 23.72 19.49
C SER A 26 9.81 24.06 20.89
N VAL A 27 10.97 23.54 21.29
CA VAL A 27 11.69 24.00 22.47
C VAL A 27 12.68 25.09 22.06
N LYS A 28 12.56 26.25 22.71
CA LYS A 28 13.37 27.44 22.50
C LYS A 28 14.83 27.19 22.87
N ASN A 29 15.69 27.79 22.05
CA ASN A 29 17.13 27.85 22.16
C ASN A 29 17.57 28.50 23.49
N THR A 30 18.43 27.84 24.25
CA THR A 30 19.34 28.49 25.22
C THR A 30 20.68 27.76 25.19
N ASP A 31 21.72 28.52 24.82
CA ASP A 31 23.13 28.13 24.78
C ASP A 31 23.64 27.56 26.11
N SER A 32 24.39 26.45 26.05
CA SER A 32 25.62 26.29 26.84
C SER A 32 26.41 25.06 26.36
N ALA A 33 27.73 25.20 26.47
CA ALA A 33 28.76 24.34 25.93
C ALA A 33 28.81 22.93 26.54
N ASP A 34 28.94 21.92 25.69
CA ASP A 34 29.96 20.87 25.82
C ASP A 34 29.98 20.00 24.56
N LYS A 35 31.15 19.85 23.91
CA LYS A 35 31.34 18.91 22.79
C LYS A 35 31.55 17.50 23.36
N PRO A 36 30.71 16.50 23.05
CA PRO A 36 31.07 15.12 23.31
C PRO A 36 31.97 14.59 22.20
N LYS A 37 33.08 13.97 22.63
CA LYS A 37 34.06 13.24 21.82
C LYS A 37 33.39 12.27 20.84
N SER A 38 33.94 12.22 19.64
CA SER A 38 33.66 11.24 18.59
C SER A 38 33.70 9.81 19.14
N LEU A 39 32.52 9.19 19.29
CA LEU A 39 32.41 7.74 19.34
C LEU A 39 32.43 7.22 17.90
N GLU A 40 33.61 6.82 17.44
CA GLU A 40 33.72 5.91 16.31
C GLU A 40 32.98 4.62 16.67
N THR A 41 31.87 4.37 15.99
CA THR A 41 31.17 3.08 16.07
C THR A 41 32.00 2.07 15.26
N PRO A 42 32.34 0.90 15.82
CA PRO A 42 33.02 -0.13 15.05
C PRO A 42 32.10 -0.60 13.92
N LEU A 43 32.58 -0.66 12.68
CA LEU A 43 31.92 -1.37 11.58
C LEU A 43 31.79 -2.85 11.97
N SER A 44 30.65 -3.22 12.56
CA SER A 44 30.31 -4.60 12.87
C SER A 44 29.90 -5.33 11.60
N HIS A 45 30.76 -6.25 11.17
CA HIS A 45 30.51 -7.41 10.29
C HIS A 45 29.46 -7.24 9.18
N ILE A 46 29.93 -7.00 7.93
CA ILE A 46 29.14 -7.29 6.73
C ILE A 46 28.87 -8.80 6.74
N THR A 47 27.65 -9.19 7.13
CA THR A 47 27.20 -10.57 7.00
C THR A 47 26.98 -10.78 5.51
N GLN A 48 27.68 -11.74 4.88
CA GLN A 48 27.52 -11.97 3.45
C GLN A 48 26.07 -12.32 3.16
N ILE A 49 25.49 -11.72 2.11
CA ILE A 49 24.18 -12.14 1.60
C ILE A 49 24.35 -13.58 1.08
N GLU A 50 23.82 -14.52 1.84
CA GLU A 50 23.79 -15.94 1.51
C GLU A 50 22.50 -16.28 0.77
N LYS A 51 22.54 -17.30 -0.09
CA LYS A 51 21.37 -17.71 -0.87
C LYS A 51 20.35 -18.44 0.03
N PRO A 52 19.09 -17.97 0.12
CA PRO A 52 18.03 -18.72 0.78
C PRO A 52 17.67 -19.99 -0.02
N THR A 53 17.38 -21.10 0.69
CA THR A 53 17.01 -22.39 0.07
C THR A 53 15.77 -22.31 -0.82
N SER A 54 14.87 -21.35 -0.54
CA SER A 54 13.62 -21.14 -1.26
C SER A 54 13.76 -20.41 -2.60
N LEU A 55 14.91 -19.81 -2.89
CA LEU A 55 15.13 -19.02 -4.11
C LEU A 55 15.94 -19.80 -5.16
N PRO A 56 15.63 -19.63 -6.47
CA PRO A 56 16.51 -20.12 -7.52
C PRO A 56 17.88 -19.45 -7.46
N ASN A 57 18.88 -20.05 -8.12
CA ASN A 57 20.24 -19.50 -8.10
C ASN A 57 20.35 -18.14 -8.80
N SER A 58 19.55 -17.94 -9.84
CA SER A 58 19.43 -16.68 -10.54
C SER A 58 18.02 -16.56 -11.12
N SER A 59 17.59 -15.34 -11.35
CA SER A 59 16.35 -15.02 -12.07
C SER A 59 16.56 -13.73 -12.84
N LEU A 60 15.94 -13.64 -14.01
CA LEU A 60 15.93 -12.43 -14.85
C LEU A 60 14.55 -12.31 -15.50
N ILE A 61 13.85 -11.22 -15.22
CA ILE A 61 12.56 -10.91 -15.84
C ILE A 61 12.82 -10.48 -17.28
N LYS A 62 12.16 -11.14 -18.24
CA LYS A 62 12.27 -10.79 -19.66
C LYS A 62 11.13 -9.84 -20.07
N GLY A 63 11.37 -9.02 -21.09
CA GLY A 63 10.33 -8.23 -21.73
C GLY A 63 9.92 -6.95 -21.01
N ILE A 64 10.70 -6.47 -20.03
CA ILE A 64 10.48 -5.13 -19.46
C ILE A 64 10.94 -4.08 -20.48
N PRO A 65 10.05 -3.18 -20.95
CA PRO A 65 10.44 -2.12 -21.88
C PRO A 65 11.45 -1.16 -21.25
N TYR A 66 12.39 -0.66 -22.05
CA TYR A 66 13.41 0.30 -21.63
C TYR A 66 13.15 1.67 -22.26
N TYR A 67 13.20 2.72 -21.45
CA TYR A 67 13.03 4.11 -21.86
C TYR A 67 14.28 4.92 -21.46
N PRO A 68 15.24 5.12 -22.39
CA PRO A 68 16.44 5.91 -22.11
C PRO A 68 16.07 7.39 -22.02
N GLU A 69 16.29 8.01 -20.86
CA GLU A 69 15.89 9.40 -20.63
C GLU A 69 16.83 10.13 -19.67
N THR A 70 16.84 11.46 -19.75
CA THR A 70 17.68 12.34 -18.90
C THR A 70 17.23 12.35 -17.42
N ARG A 71 18.11 12.82 -16.52
CA ARG A 71 17.91 12.82 -15.04
C ARG A 71 16.53 13.31 -14.58
N ASN A 72 15.95 14.30 -15.25
CA ASN A 72 14.64 14.87 -14.89
C ASN A 72 13.45 13.92 -15.11
N PHE A 73 13.62 12.88 -15.93
CA PHE A 73 12.56 11.93 -16.32
C PHE A 73 12.81 10.51 -15.80
N LEU A 74 13.74 10.33 -14.85
CA LEU A 74 14.12 9.01 -14.36
C LEU A 74 12.94 8.27 -13.69
N ALA A 75 12.16 8.96 -12.85
CA ALA A 75 10.99 8.37 -12.20
C ALA A 75 9.86 8.05 -13.21
N PRO A 76 9.42 8.97 -14.10
CA PRO A 76 8.49 8.63 -15.18
C PRO A 76 8.92 7.45 -16.07
N SER A 77 10.20 7.36 -16.40
CA SER A 77 10.74 6.28 -17.24
C SER A 77 10.73 4.93 -16.54
N THR A 78 11.18 4.90 -15.28
CA THR A 78 11.11 3.72 -14.40
C THR A 78 9.67 3.22 -14.28
N LEU A 79 8.73 4.13 -14.05
CA LEU A 79 7.31 3.79 -13.95
C LEU A 79 6.73 3.30 -15.28
N ALA A 80 7.09 3.93 -16.40
CA ALA A 80 6.66 3.48 -17.73
C ALA A 80 7.12 2.06 -18.02
N SER A 81 8.37 1.70 -17.66
CA SER A 81 8.90 0.34 -17.77
C SER A 81 8.02 -0.67 -17.02
N VAL A 82 7.70 -0.39 -15.76
CA VAL A 82 6.89 -1.30 -14.93
C VAL A 82 5.44 -1.37 -15.41
N PHE A 83 4.81 -0.25 -15.74
CA PHE A 83 3.41 -0.26 -16.19
C PHE A 83 3.24 -0.94 -17.56
N ASN A 84 4.18 -0.72 -18.48
CA ASN A 84 4.13 -1.33 -19.81
C ASN A 84 4.54 -2.80 -19.79
N TYR A 85 5.36 -3.23 -18.83
CA TYR A 85 5.55 -4.65 -18.54
C TYR A 85 4.21 -5.34 -18.20
N TYR A 86 3.33 -4.68 -17.44
CA TYR A 86 1.97 -5.15 -17.17
C TYR A 86 0.94 -4.77 -18.26
N GLY A 87 1.39 -4.29 -19.43
CA GLY A 87 0.52 -4.02 -20.58
C GLY A 87 -0.34 -2.75 -20.50
N LYS A 88 -0.01 -1.77 -19.64
CA LYS A 88 -0.82 -0.54 -19.47
C LYS A 88 -0.76 0.42 -20.67
N ASN A 89 0.30 0.37 -21.48
CA ASN A 89 0.55 1.25 -22.64
C ASN A 89 0.56 2.76 -22.29
N VAL A 90 1.39 3.14 -21.31
CA VAL A 90 1.66 4.55 -20.94
C VAL A 90 2.92 5.08 -21.63
N THR A 91 3.05 6.40 -21.71
CA THR A 91 4.29 7.08 -22.14
C THR A 91 4.90 7.85 -20.97
N THR A 92 6.21 8.10 -21.02
CA THR A 92 6.92 8.90 -20.01
C THR A 92 6.30 10.30 -19.86
N HIS A 93 5.89 10.91 -20.97
CA HIS A 93 5.23 12.22 -20.99
C HIS A 93 3.87 12.23 -20.27
N ASN A 94 3.06 11.19 -20.45
CA ASN A 94 1.73 11.11 -19.84
C ASN A 94 1.77 10.81 -18.33
N LEU A 95 2.92 10.39 -17.80
CA LEU A 95 3.13 10.15 -16.37
C LEU A 95 3.56 11.43 -15.61
N LEU A 96 3.86 12.52 -16.33
CA LEU A 96 4.10 13.82 -15.73
C LEU A 96 2.78 14.39 -15.24
N THR A 97 2.54 14.33 -13.93
CA THR A 97 1.44 15.12 -13.35
C THR A 97 1.80 16.61 -13.46
N ARG A 98 0.79 17.50 -13.62
CA ARG A 98 1.00 18.96 -13.75
C ARG A 98 1.82 19.60 -12.61
N ASN A 99 2.00 18.89 -11.49
CA ASN A 99 2.74 19.33 -10.32
C ASN A 99 4.00 18.49 -10.08
N TYR A 100 4.58 17.84 -11.10
CA TYR A 100 5.87 17.18 -10.94
C TYR A 100 6.92 18.23 -10.57
N ILE A 101 7.27 18.26 -9.28
CA ILE A 101 8.29 19.15 -8.74
C ILE A 101 9.56 18.29 -8.60
N PRO A 102 10.58 18.48 -9.44
CA PRO A 102 11.85 17.79 -9.24
C PRO A 102 12.53 18.38 -8.02
N ALA A 103 12.25 17.85 -6.83
CA ALA A 103 12.98 18.23 -5.62
C ALA A 103 12.79 17.20 -4.49
N GLN A 104 13.89 16.51 -4.16
CA GLN A 104 14.13 15.72 -2.95
C GLN A 104 13.57 14.28 -2.94
N LYS A 105 14.36 13.36 -2.36
CA LYS A 105 14.16 11.91 -2.26
C LYS A 105 12.71 11.51 -1.91
N GLY A 106 12.11 12.17 -0.91
CA GLY A 106 10.74 11.84 -0.45
C GLY A 106 9.61 12.31 -1.38
N THR A 107 9.83 13.39 -2.15
CA THR A 107 8.83 13.90 -3.10
C THR A 107 8.70 12.95 -4.30
N LEU A 108 9.83 12.44 -4.79
CA LEU A 108 9.87 11.52 -5.93
C LEU A 108 9.17 10.19 -5.62
N GLU A 109 9.45 9.60 -4.45
CA GLU A 109 8.79 8.37 -3.97
C GLU A 109 7.28 8.58 -3.79
N PHE A 110 6.88 9.72 -3.22
CA PHE A 110 5.48 10.06 -3.06
C PHE A 110 4.76 10.21 -4.40
N ASP A 111 5.31 10.99 -5.34
CA ASP A 111 4.71 11.26 -6.64
C ASP A 111 4.62 9.98 -7.49
N ALA A 112 5.65 9.14 -7.45
CA ALA A 112 5.65 7.86 -8.15
C ALA A 112 4.55 6.93 -7.62
N THR A 113 4.47 6.77 -6.30
CA THR A 113 3.46 5.89 -5.70
C THR A 113 2.04 6.44 -5.83
N LEU A 114 1.86 7.76 -5.79
CA LEU A 114 0.57 8.39 -6.06
C LEU A 114 0.13 8.20 -7.52
N THR A 115 1.05 8.32 -8.47
CA THR A 115 0.79 8.10 -9.90
C THR A 115 0.36 6.65 -10.15
N ALA A 116 1.07 5.68 -9.56
CA ALA A 116 0.69 4.27 -9.64
C ALA A 116 -0.73 4.00 -9.11
N ARG A 117 -1.08 4.56 -7.94
CA ARG A 117 -2.43 4.42 -7.36
C ARG A 117 -3.51 5.03 -8.25
N LYS A 118 -3.26 6.22 -8.82
CA LYS A 118 -4.18 6.88 -9.78
C LYS A 118 -4.42 6.04 -11.03
N LEU A 119 -3.44 5.23 -11.44
CA LEU A 119 -3.57 4.32 -12.58
C LEU A 119 -4.23 2.98 -12.24
N GLY A 120 -4.61 2.77 -10.97
CA GLY A 120 -5.26 1.55 -10.51
C GLY A 120 -4.31 0.45 -10.02
N TYR A 121 -3.03 0.76 -9.81
CA TYR A 121 -2.03 -0.23 -9.38
C TYR A 121 -1.84 -0.26 -7.86
N VAL A 122 -1.65 -1.45 -7.33
CA VAL A 122 -1.30 -1.66 -5.92
C VAL A 122 0.20 -1.43 -5.76
N VAL A 123 0.56 -0.50 -4.90
CA VAL A 123 1.95 -0.23 -4.50
C VAL A 123 2.20 -0.96 -3.19
N TYR A 124 3.04 -1.99 -3.21
CA TYR A 124 3.40 -2.78 -2.04
C TYR A 124 4.85 -2.50 -1.62
N PRO A 125 5.05 -1.87 -0.44
CA PRO A 125 6.39 -1.69 0.13
C PRO A 125 6.99 -3.03 0.53
N LEU A 126 8.26 -3.24 0.15
CA LEU A 126 9.04 -4.39 0.59
C LEU A 126 9.69 -4.08 1.95
N THR A 127 10.12 -5.13 2.65
CA THR A 127 10.93 -4.93 3.87
C THR A 127 12.37 -4.57 3.52
N GLU A 128 13.18 -4.29 4.53
CA GLU A 128 14.63 -4.06 4.39
C GLU A 128 15.44 -5.32 4.04
N GLN A 129 14.78 -6.47 3.89
CA GLN A 129 15.43 -7.72 3.52
C GLN A 129 15.56 -7.81 2.00
N ILE A 130 16.79 -7.93 1.49
CA ILE A 130 17.06 -8.02 0.04
C ILE A 130 16.41 -9.27 -0.58
N GLU A 131 16.17 -10.30 0.23
CA GLU A 131 15.48 -11.53 -0.16
C GLU A 131 14.04 -11.27 -0.61
N ASP A 132 13.35 -10.26 -0.05
CA ASP A 132 12.01 -9.87 -0.51
C ASP A 132 12.08 -9.36 -1.96
N ILE A 133 13.14 -8.61 -2.33
CA ILE A 133 13.38 -8.17 -3.72
C ILE A 133 13.60 -9.37 -4.64
N PHE A 134 14.47 -10.31 -4.23
CA PHE A 134 14.78 -11.49 -5.05
C PHE A 134 13.59 -12.44 -5.16
N LEU A 135 12.75 -12.52 -4.14
CA LEU A 135 11.50 -13.27 -4.18
C LEU A 135 10.55 -12.69 -5.23
N GLU A 136 10.34 -11.37 -5.26
CA GLU A 136 9.51 -10.73 -6.30
C GLU A 136 10.06 -10.99 -7.70
N ILE A 137 11.37 -10.84 -7.90
CA ILE A 137 12.01 -11.09 -9.20
C ILE A 137 11.89 -12.56 -9.62
N SER A 138 11.98 -13.51 -8.69
CA SER A 138 11.77 -14.93 -8.97
C SER A 138 10.34 -15.22 -9.46
N GLN A 139 9.37 -14.44 -9.00
CA GLN A 139 7.95 -14.52 -9.37
C GLN A 139 7.58 -13.57 -10.52
N GLN A 140 8.57 -13.05 -11.26
CA GLN A 140 8.35 -12.17 -12.40
C GLN A 140 7.68 -10.83 -12.06
N HIS A 141 7.90 -10.32 -10.84
CA HIS A 141 7.46 -9.00 -10.41
C HIS A 141 8.67 -8.05 -10.35
N PRO A 142 8.74 -7.04 -11.22
CA PRO A 142 9.79 -6.02 -11.15
C PRO A 142 9.69 -5.24 -9.83
N VAL A 143 10.84 -4.82 -9.32
CA VAL A 143 10.93 -4.02 -8.10
C VAL A 143 11.48 -2.65 -8.43
N VAL A 144 10.85 -1.61 -7.92
CA VAL A 144 11.35 -0.25 -8.01
C VAL A 144 12.08 0.09 -6.71
N VAL A 145 13.30 0.57 -6.82
CA VAL A 145 14.13 0.96 -5.67
C VAL A 145 14.68 2.37 -5.85
N THR A 146 14.96 3.01 -4.73
CA THR A 146 15.80 4.21 -4.69
C THR A 146 17.20 3.78 -4.28
N LEU A 147 18.20 4.13 -5.08
CA LEU A 147 19.61 3.94 -4.73
C LEU A 147 20.30 5.30 -4.61
N LYS A 148 21.29 5.39 -3.72
CA LYS A 148 22.17 6.57 -3.68
C LYS A 148 23.31 6.37 -4.69
N ASN A 149 23.55 7.37 -5.53
CA ASN A 149 24.65 7.31 -6.49
C ASN A 149 26.00 7.43 -5.75
N PRO A 150 26.92 6.45 -5.89
CA PRO A 150 28.23 6.51 -5.24
C PRO A 150 29.14 7.61 -5.81
N GLU A 151 28.95 8.02 -7.07
CA GLU A 151 29.76 9.07 -7.73
C GLU A 151 29.24 10.48 -7.43
N ASN A 152 27.96 10.61 -7.04
CA ASN A 152 27.34 11.89 -6.70
C ASN A 152 26.38 11.71 -5.50
N PRO A 153 26.85 11.97 -4.26
CA PRO A 153 26.05 11.74 -3.06
C PRO A 153 24.77 12.57 -2.93
N ASP A 154 24.65 13.67 -3.69
CA ASP A 154 23.44 14.50 -3.70
C ASP A 154 22.38 13.99 -4.71
N ASP A 155 22.71 12.92 -5.44
CA ASP A 155 21.86 12.31 -6.46
C ASP A 155 21.21 11.02 -5.98
N TRP A 156 19.88 11.02 -5.96
CA TRP A 156 19.05 9.85 -5.69
C TRP A 156 18.51 9.34 -7.01
N SER A 157 18.68 8.05 -7.29
CA SER A 157 18.28 7.45 -8.56
C SER A 157 17.24 6.35 -8.37
N PHE A 158 16.18 6.42 -9.18
CA PHE A 158 15.16 5.38 -9.31
C PHE A 158 15.63 4.31 -10.28
N HIS A 159 15.49 3.06 -9.87
CA HIS A 159 15.87 1.92 -10.68
C HIS A 159 14.80 0.85 -10.68
N VAL A 160 14.65 0.17 -11.83
CA VAL A 160 13.95 -1.11 -11.88
C VAL A 160 14.98 -2.21 -11.63
N VAL A 161 14.81 -2.96 -10.54
CA VAL A 161 15.50 -4.23 -10.30
C VAL A 161 14.69 -5.34 -10.93
N TYR A 162 15.34 -6.14 -11.77
CA TYR A 162 14.67 -7.17 -12.54
C TYR A 162 15.49 -8.44 -12.74
N GLY A 163 16.67 -8.53 -12.11
CA GLY A 163 17.43 -9.76 -12.08
C GLY A 163 18.38 -9.86 -10.91
N TYR A 164 18.75 -11.08 -10.57
CA TYR A 164 19.83 -11.39 -9.63
C TYR A 164 20.52 -12.69 -10.03
N ASP A 165 21.78 -12.83 -9.61
CA ASP A 165 22.57 -14.05 -9.77
C ASP A 165 23.46 -14.26 -8.56
N PHE A 166 23.25 -15.35 -7.81
CA PHE A 166 24.04 -15.69 -6.63
C PHE A 166 25.41 -16.27 -6.95
N THR A 167 25.64 -16.82 -8.16
CA THR A 167 26.96 -17.28 -8.60
C THR A 167 27.86 -16.11 -8.90
N ASP A 168 27.38 -15.14 -9.68
CA ASP A 168 28.13 -13.93 -10.01
C ASP A 168 28.07 -12.88 -8.88
N ARG A 169 27.22 -13.10 -7.86
CA ARG A 169 26.88 -12.13 -6.79
C ARG A 169 26.44 -10.78 -7.33
N THR A 170 25.58 -10.79 -8.35
CA THR A 170 25.11 -9.56 -9.02
C THR A 170 23.61 -9.34 -8.91
N VAL A 171 23.23 -8.07 -8.93
CA VAL A 171 21.87 -7.57 -9.11
C VAL A 171 21.82 -6.85 -10.44
N THR A 172 20.82 -7.15 -11.27
CA THR A 172 20.61 -6.49 -12.57
C THR A 172 19.56 -5.40 -12.41
N ILE A 173 19.96 -4.18 -12.73
CA ILE A 173 19.12 -2.98 -12.66
C ILE A 173 19.05 -2.28 -14.03
N MET A 174 17.96 -1.57 -14.23
CA MET A 174 17.79 -0.59 -15.30
C MET A 174 18.22 0.78 -14.79
N ASP A 175 19.12 1.47 -15.51
CA ASP A 175 19.49 2.86 -15.24
C ASP A 175 19.20 3.76 -16.46
N SER A 176 19.48 5.05 -16.39
CA SER A 176 19.19 6.00 -17.48
C SER A 176 20.00 5.76 -18.76
N ASN A 177 21.14 5.09 -18.64
CA ASN A 177 22.13 4.96 -19.71
C ASN A 177 22.18 3.54 -20.29
N THR A 178 21.76 2.54 -19.51
CA THR A 178 21.74 1.14 -19.90
C THR A 178 20.55 0.38 -19.29
N SER A 179 19.99 -0.52 -20.08
CA SER A 179 18.92 -1.41 -19.66
C SER A 179 19.40 -2.59 -18.81
N ASN A 180 20.70 -2.90 -18.78
CA ASN A 180 21.23 -4.17 -18.23
C ASN A 180 22.42 -4.01 -17.28
N LYS A 181 22.45 -2.92 -16.50
CA LYS A 181 23.53 -2.67 -15.55
C LYS A 181 23.56 -3.76 -14.47
N LYS A 182 24.70 -4.44 -14.36
CA LYS A 182 24.99 -5.36 -13.27
C LYS A 182 25.80 -4.64 -12.20
N ILE A 183 25.37 -4.76 -10.96
CA ILE A 183 26.07 -4.27 -9.77
C ILE A 183 26.24 -5.42 -8.78
N SER A 184 27.32 -5.43 -8.00
CA SER A 184 27.49 -6.48 -6.98
C SER A 184 26.42 -6.35 -5.90
N MET A 185 25.98 -7.49 -5.35
CA MET A 185 24.97 -7.53 -4.28
C MET A 185 25.38 -6.65 -3.09
N ASP A 186 26.65 -6.70 -2.67
CA ASP A 186 27.14 -5.89 -1.55
C ASP A 186 27.13 -4.37 -1.86
N SER A 187 27.38 -4.00 -3.13
CA SER A 187 27.32 -2.59 -3.55
C SER A 187 25.88 -2.09 -3.63
N PHE A 188 24.98 -2.93 -4.14
CA PHE A 188 23.55 -2.66 -4.17
C PHE A 188 23.02 -2.43 -2.75
N ASP A 189 23.30 -3.36 -1.84
CA ASP A 189 22.83 -3.31 -0.45
C ASP A 189 23.32 -2.04 0.26
N ARG A 190 24.60 -1.67 0.13
CA ARG A 190 25.11 -0.41 0.68
C ARG A 190 24.41 0.84 0.11
N GLN A 191 24.14 0.88 -1.20
CA GLN A 191 23.44 2.00 -1.83
C GLN A 191 21.97 2.07 -1.42
N TRP A 192 21.34 0.92 -1.21
CA TRP A 192 19.95 0.77 -0.79
C TRP A 192 19.75 1.08 0.70
N ALA A 193 20.69 0.68 1.56
CA ALA A 193 20.69 1.05 2.98
C ALA A 193 20.71 2.56 3.19
N GLN A 194 21.47 3.30 2.36
CA GLN A 194 21.48 4.76 2.38
C GLN A 194 20.14 5.38 1.96
N SER A 195 19.33 4.65 1.19
CA SER A 195 17.96 5.05 0.88
C SER A 195 16.95 4.63 1.95
N GLN A 196 17.39 4.14 3.12
CA GLN A 196 16.52 3.55 4.15
C GLN A 196 15.76 2.33 3.61
N HIS A 197 16.40 1.59 2.71
CA HIS A 197 15.85 0.41 2.07
C HIS A 197 14.51 0.68 1.36
N TRP A 198 14.36 1.85 0.73
CA TRP A 198 13.12 2.13 0.02
C TRP A 198 13.01 1.23 -1.22
N ALA A 199 12.01 0.36 -1.21
CA ALA A 199 11.68 -0.54 -2.29
C ALA A 199 10.18 -0.79 -2.35
N VAL A 200 9.64 -0.80 -3.55
CA VAL A 200 8.23 -1.14 -3.80
C VAL A 200 8.13 -2.09 -4.99
N THR A 201 7.22 -3.04 -4.93
CA THR A 201 6.68 -3.62 -6.16
C THR A 201 5.33 -2.98 -6.48
N ILE A 202 5.09 -2.76 -7.77
CA ILE A 202 3.88 -2.11 -8.28
C ILE A 202 3.18 -3.14 -9.15
N THR A 203 2.02 -3.61 -8.72
CA THR A 203 1.31 -4.73 -9.33
C THR A 203 -0.10 -4.33 -9.75
N PRO A 204 -0.65 -4.92 -10.84
CA PRO A 204 -2.08 -4.87 -11.11
C PRO A 204 -2.89 -5.41 -9.92
N PRO A 205 -4.12 -4.96 -9.69
CA PRO A 205 -4.91 -5.36 -8.51
C PRO A 205 -5.27 -6.85 -8.49
N ASN A 206 -5.20 -7.54 -9.64
CA ASN A 206 -5.40 -8.99 -9.74
C ASN A 206 -4.13 -9.81 -9.45
N VAL A 207 -3.01 -9.18 -9.08
CA VAL A 207 -1.74 -9.82 -8.74
C VAL A 207 -1.38 -9.49 -7.29
N ILE A 208 -1.11 -10.53 -6.49
CA ILE A 208 -0.60 -10.37 -5.12
C ILE A 208 0.92 -10.48 -5.18
N PRO A 209 1.68 -9.50 -4.65
CA PRO A 209 3.13 -9.60 -4.48
C PRO A 209 3.54 -10.91 -3.80
N ALA A 210 4.67 -11.47 -4.23
CA ALA A 210 5.15 -12.76 -3.73
C ALA A 210 5.47 -12.68 -2.22
N SER A 211 6.14 -11.60 -1.83
CA SER A 211 6.51 -11.24 -0.46
C SER A 211 5.35 -10.65 0.37
N ALA A 212 4.12 -10.59 -0.20
CA ALA A 212 2.97 -10.01 0.47
C ALA A 212 2.65 -10.70 1.80
N ARG A 213 2.71 -9.92 2.88
CA ARG A 213 2.13 -10.27 4.18
C ARG A 213 0.73 -9.66 4.30
N GLU A 214 -0.17 -10.37 4.96
CA GLU A 214 -1.61 -10.04 5.00
C GLU A 214 -1.86 -8.57 5.38
N ILE A 215 -1.33 -8.14 6.52
CA ILE A 215 -1.53 -6.77 7.03
C ILE A 215 -0.89 -5.72 6.12
N GLY A 216 0.33 -5.98 5.64
CA GLY A 216 1.05 -5.06 4.75
C GLY A 216 0.29 -4.85 3.44
N TYR A 217 -0.23 -5.95 2.84
CA TYR A 217 -0.95 -5.89 1.58
C TYR A 217 -2.30 -5.18 1.74
N LEU A 218 -3.06 -5.46 2.80
CA LEU A 218 -4.30 -4.74 3.12
C LEU A 218 -4.08 -3.23 3.29
N THR A 219 -2.95 -2.85 3.90
CA THR A 219 -2.54 -1.44 4.05
C THR A 219 -2.24 -0.81 2.70
N SER A 220 -1.67 -1.56 1.75
CA SER A 220 -1.49 -1.09 0.38
C SER A 220 -2.82 -0.89 -0.35
N ILE A 221 -3.79 -1.79 -0.15
CA ILE A 221 -5.12 -1.69 -0.78
C ILE A 221 -5.91 -0.50 -0.21
N SER A 222 -5.89 -0.27 1.11
CA SER A 222 -6.62 0.84 1.71
C SER A 222 -6.14 2.22 1.23
N ARG A 223 -4.88 2.33 0.79
CA ARG A 223 -4.30 3.55 0.20
C ARG A 223 -4.76 3.82 -1.24
N ILE A 224 -5.19 2.81 -1.98
CA ILE A 224 -5.73 2.95 -3.34
C ILE A 224 -7.26 3.05 -3.34
N GLU A 225 -7.95 2.48 -2.34
CA GLU A 225 -9.42 2.52 -2.21
C GLU A 225 -10.09 3.88 -2.50
N PRO A 226 -9.68 5.01 -1.87
CA PRO A 226 -10.31 6.31 -2.14
C PRO A 226 -9.98 6.89 -3.52
N ILE A 227 -8.97 6.36 -4.22
CA ILE A 227 -8.47 6.85 -5.50
C ILE A 227 -9.04 6.04 -6.67
N ALA A 228 -9.04 4.72 -6.54
CA ALA A 228 -9.46 3.77 -7.56
C ALA A 228 -10.25 2.62 -6.88
N PRO A 229 -11.51 2.85 -6.49
CA PRO A 229 -12.31 1.89 -5.71
C PRO A 229 -12.50 0.56 -6.43
N GLN A 230 -12.61 0.55 -7.76
CA GLN A 230 -12.74 -0.70 -8.52
C GLN A 230 -11.45 -1.55 -8.46
N ALA A 231 -10.28 -0.92 -8.57
CA ALA A 231 -9.00 -1.61 -8.42
C ALA A 231 -8.82 -2.15 -6.99
N ALA A 232 -9.21 -1.37 -5.97
CA ALA A 232 -9.20 -1.82 -4.60
C ALA A 232 -10.12 -3.03 -4.37
N ARG A 233 -11.33 -3.01 -4.96
CA ARG A 233 -12.26 -4.16 -4.91
C ARG A 233 -11.63 -5.42 -5.51
N GLU A 234 -10.97 -5.31 -6.65
CA GLU A 234 -10.27 -6.45 -7.29
C GLU A 234 -9.14 -6.99 -6.41
N ALA A 235 -8.35 -6.10 -5.80
CA ALA A 235 -7.29 -6.50 -4.87
C ALA A 235 -7.82 -7.13 -3.58
N TYR A 236 -8.95 -6.66 -3.05
CA TYR A 236 -9.62 -7.31 -1.92
C TYR A 236 -10.16 -8.70 -2.28
N LEU A 237 -10.71 -8.88 -3.50
CA LEU A 237 -11.12 -10.20 -3.96
C LEU A 237 -9.94 -11.17 -4.03
N LYS A 238 -8.79 -10.73 -4.56
CA LYS A 238 -7.54 -11.52 -4.52
C LYS A 238 -7.07 -11.81 -3.11
N THR A 239 -7.18 -10.82 -2.21
CA THR A 239 -6.87 -11.02 -0.79
C THR A 239 -7.70 -12.17 -0.20
N LEU A 240 -8.99 -12.29 -0.56
CA LEU A 240 -9.85 -13.37 -0.08
C LEU A 240 -9.56 -14.73 -0.75
N GLU A 241 -8.89 -14.77 -1.89
CA GLU A 241 -8.36 -16.04 -2.44
C GLU A 241 -7.22 -16.57 -1.57
N ARG A 242 -6.31 -15.68 -1.09
CA ARG A 242 -5.14 -16.06 -0.26
C ARG A 242 -5.46 -16.15 1.24
N TRP A 243 -6.34 -15.29 1.74
CA TRP A 243 -6.76 -15.16 3.14
C TRP A 243 -8.30 -15.13 3.25
N PRO A 244 -8.98 -16.30 3.14
CA PRO A 244 -10.43 -16.38 2.89
C PRO A 244 -11.38 -15.86 3.97
N LYS A 245 -10.87 -15.50 5.15
CA LYS A 245 -11.66 -14.99 6.28
C LYS A 245 -11.21 -13.60 6.70
N ASN A 246 -10.44 -12.92 5.87
CA ASN A 246 -9.94 -11.60 6.22
C ASN A 246 -11.09 -10.59 6.29
N ILE A 247 -11.36 -10.11 7.50
CA ILE A 247 -12.49 -9.20 7.75
C ILE A 247 -12.32 -7.83 7.09
N VAL A 248 -11.09 -7.33 6.99
CA VAL A 248 -10.82 -6.02 6.38
C VAL A 248 -11.17 -6.05 4.89
N ALA A 249 -10.79 -7.12 4.18
CA ALA A 249 -11.15 -7.29 2.78
C ALA A 249 -12.66 -7.48 2.57
N LEU A 250 -13.33 -8.26 3.42
CA LEU A 250 -14.79 -8.41 3.38
C LEU A 250 -15.51 -7.08 3.60
N ILE A 251 -15.08 -6.30 4.60
CA ILE A 251 -15.60 -4.96 4.86
C ILE A 251 -15.34 -4.04 3.67
N GLY A 252 -14.11 -4.04 3.12
CA GLY A 252 -13.75 -3.15 2.01
C GLY A 252 -14.57 -3.38 0.75
N ILE A 253 -14.81 -4.64 0.38
CA ILE A 253 -15.71 -4.95 -0.75
C ILE A 253 -17.14 -4.50 -0.43
N GLY A 254 -17.61 -4.75 0.79
CA GLY A 254 -18.93 -4.32 1.24
C GLY A 254 -19.12 -2.80 1.21
N ASP A 255 -18.12 -2.04 1.67
CA ASP A 255 -18.13 -0.58 1.68
C ASP A 255 -18.14 -0.01 0.27
N ILE A 256 -17.31 -0.57 -0.63
CA ILE A 256 -17.30 -0.20 -2.05
C ILE A 256 -18.69 -0.47 -2.67
N ALA A 257 -19.27 -1.65 -2.43
CA ALA A 257 -20.62 -1.98 -2.92
C ALA A 257 -21.69 -1.03 -2.35
N TYR A 258 -21.62 -0.71 -1.06
CA TYR A 258 -22.56 0.18 -0.38
C TYR A 258 -22.52 1.60 -0.95
N VAL A 259 -21.32 2.16 -1.18
CA VAL A 259 -21.12 3.47 -1.81
C VAL A 259 -21.75 3.53 -3.21
N HIS A 260 -21.64 2.44 -3.97
CA HIS A 260 -22.26 2.30 -5.29
C HIS A 260 -23.75 1.91 -5.25
N ARG A 261 -24.36 1.89 -4.05
CA ARG A 261 -25.77 1.52 -3.82
C ARG A 261 -26.12 0.08 -4.21
N ASN A 262 -25.12 -0.79 -4.37
CA ASN A 262 -25.31 -2.23 -4.57
C ASN A 262 -25.58 -2.90 -3.22
N TYR A 263 -26.69 -2.53 -2.57
CA TYR A 263 -26.95 -2.91 -1.18
C TYR A 263 -27.08 -4.42 -0.96
N HIS A 264 -27.54 -5.18 -1.95
CA HIS A 264 -27.58 -6.64 -1.87
C HIS A 264 -26.18 -7.27 -1.87
N GLU A 265 -25.25 -6.72 -2.64
CA GLU A 265 -23.85 -7.16 -2.62
C GLU A 265 -23.19 -6.76 -1.30
N ALA A 266 -23.39 -5.51 -0.86
CA ALA A 266 -22.92 -5.04 0.43
C ALA A 266 -23.40 -5.94 1.58
N LEU A 267 -24.69 -6.31 1.55
CA LEU A 267 -25.31 -7.21 2.53
C LEU A 267 -24.55 -8.55 2.58
N LYS A 268 -24.34 -9.19 1.43
CA LYS A 268 -23.61 -10.45 1.33
C LYS A 268 -22.22 -10.37 1.97
N TYR A 269 -21.44 -9.33 1.65
CA TYR A 269 -20.07 -9.22 2.17
C TYR A 269 -20.02 -8.83 3.65
N PHE A 270 -20.93 -7.99 4.14
CA PHE A 270 -21.02 -7.69 5.57
C PHE A 270 -21.51 -8.89 6.39
N GLU A 271 -22.42 -9.72 5.87
CA GLU A 271 -22.81 -10.98 6.50
C GLU A 271 -21.61 -11.95 6.59
N LEU A 272 -20.80 -12.05 5.53
CA LEU A 272 -19.56 -12.82 5.57
C LEU A 272 -18.57 -12.24 6.59
N ALA A 273 -18.44 -10.92 6.69
CA ALA A 273 -17.58 -10.26 7.67
C ALA A 273 -18.01 -10.58 9.12
N VAL A 274 -19.30 -10.50 9.41
CA VAL A 274 -19.88 -10.87 10.72
C VAL A 274 -19.73 -12.36 10.99
N LYS A 275 -19.84 -13.22 9.97
CA LYS A 275 -19.59 -14.66 10.12
C LYS A 275 -18.13 -14.96 10.43
N ALA A 276 -17.19 -14.24 9.80
CA ALA A 276 -15.76 -14.40 10.02
C ALA A 276 -15.33 -13.90 11.42
N ASN A 277 -15.90 -12.78 11.88
CA ASN A 277 -15.71 -12.28 13.25
C ASN A 277 -17.03 -11.73 13.82
N PRO A 278 -17.76 -12.56 14.59
CA PRO A 278 -19.04 -12.17 15.21
C PRO A 278 -18.96 -11.01 16.21
N ASN A 279 -17.75 -10.70 16.69
CA ASN A 279 -17.48 -9.64 17.66
C ASN A 279 -16.92 -8.36 17.01
N SER A 280 -16.97 -8.26 15.68
CA SER A 280 -16.60 -7.02 14.99
C SER A 280 -17.76 -6.01 15.05
N GLY A 281 -17.60 -4.98 15.88
CA GLY A 281 -18.57 -3.90 15.99
C GLY A 281 -18.75 -3.15 14.66
N ASP A 282 -17.67 -2.93 13.91
CA ASP A 282 -17.71 -2.22 12.62
C ASP A 282 -18.46 -3.02 11.56
N ALA A 283 -18.23 -4.34 11.47
CA ALA A 283 -18.98 -5.19 10.55
C ALA A 283 -20.48 -5.25 10.90
N LEU A 284 -20.82 -5.34 12.19
CA LEU A 284 -22.21 -5.31 12.64
C LEU A 284 -22.87 -3.95 12.35
N ASN A 285 -22.13 -2.84 12.53
CA ASN A 285 -22.61 -1.51 12.21
C ASN A 285 -22.87 -1.33 10.71
N ASN A 286 -21.94 -1.77 9.86
CA ASN A 286 -22.09 -1.69 8.40
C ASN A 286 -23.23 -2.60 7.90
N LEU A 287 -23.39 -3.79 8.49
CA LEU A 287 -24.52 -4.67 8.24
C LEU A 287 -25.86 -4.01 8.63
N ALA A 288 -25.93 -3.37 9.80
CA ALA A 288 -27.13 -2.66 10.24
C ALA A 288 -27.50 -1.48 9.32
N GLN A 289 -26.51 -0.69 8.90
CA GLN A 289 -26.73 0.38 7.90
C GLN A 289 -27.24 -0.18 6.58
N THR A 290 -26.72 -1.32 6.14
CA THR A 290 -27.15 -1.98 4.90
C THR A 290 -28.57 -2.52 4.99
N TYR A 291 -28.96 -3.13 6.11
CA TYR A 291 -30.35 -3.51 6.34
C TYR A 291 -31.29 -2.31 6.31
N LEU A 292 -30.89 -1.18 6.90
CA LEU A 292 -31.68 0.05 6.84
C LEU A 292 -31.84 0.57 5.40
N ALA A 293 -30.76 0.55 4.61
CA ALA A 293 -30.78 0.94 3.20
C ALA A 293 -31.67 0.02 2.33
N LEU A 294 -31.85 -1.24 2.75
CA LEU A 294 -32.77 -2.21 2.15
C LEU A 294 -34.18 -2.17 2.75
N HIS A 295 -34.51 -1.14 3.52
CA HIS A 295 -35.81 -0.96 4.18
C HIS A 295 -36.16 -2.01 5.25
N GLN A 296 -35.17 -2.79 5.72
CA GLN A 296 -35.32 -3.84 6.72
C GLN A 296 -35.04 -3.29 8.14
N GLY A 297 -35.87 -2.35 8.58
CA GLY A 297 -35.65 -1.59 9.83
C GLY A 297 -35.52 -2.47 11.08
N GLN A 298 -36.32 -3.55 11.20
CA GLN A 298 -36.26 -4.43 12.37
C GLN A 298 -34.94 -5.22 12.43
N SER A 299 -34.48 -5.77 11.29
CA SER A 299 -33.19 -6.45 11.18
C SER A 299 -32.03 -5.50 11.48
N ALA A 300 -32.12 -4.25 11.00
CA ALA A 300 -31.15 -3.21 11.30
C ALA A 300 -31.07 -2.93 12.82
N LEU A 301 -32.21 -2.79 13.49
CA LEU A 301 -32.27 -2.50 14.93
C LEU A 301 -31.66 -3.64 15.76
N LEU A 302 -32.01 -4.89 15.46
CA LEU A 302 -31.43 -6.05 16.16
C LEU A 302 -29.90 -6.12 15.95
N THR A 303 -29.43 -5.81 14.75
CA THR A 303 -28.01 -5.88 14.41
C THR A 303 -27.20 -4.78 15.10
N ILE A 304 -27.68 -3.52 15.11
CA ILE A 304 -26.95 -2.42 15.78
C ILE A 304 -26.92 -2.60 17.30
N GLN A 305 -27.97 -3.18 17.89
CA GLN A 305 -28.00 -3.51 19.31
C GLN A 305 -26.95 -4.55 19.68
N ARG A 306 -26.65 -5.52 18.79
CA ARG A 306 -25.53 -6.45 18.99
C ARG A 306 -24.21 -5.71 19.02
N ALA A 307 -23.96 -4.80 18.06
CA ALA A 307 -22.73 -3.98 18.03
C ALA A 307 -22.53 -3.17 19.32
N LEU A 308 -23.62 -2.57 19.85
CA LEU A 308 -23.58 -1.74 21.06
C LEU A 308 -23.40 -2.53 22.38
N LYS A 309 -23.67 -3.84 22.38
CA LYS A 309 -23.45 -4.74 23.52
C LYS A 309 -22.01 -5.25 23.65
N LEU A 310 -21.18 -5.09 22.60
CA LEU A 310 -19.79 -5.51 22.64
C LEU A 310 -18.99 -4.67 23.67
N LYS A 311 -18.16 -5.34 24.48
CA LYS A 311 -17.37 -4.71 25.57
C LYS A 311 -16.32 -3.74 25.05
N SER A 312 -15.60 -4.10 23.97
CA SER A 312 -14.65 -3.22 23.29
C SER A 312 -15.36 -2.44 22.20
N ASN A 313 -15.80 -1.22 22.50
CA ASN A 313 -16.57 -0.41 21.56
C ASN A 313 -15.87 0.92 21.25
N HIS A 314 -14.73 0.84 20.56
CA HIS A 314 -13.91 2.00 20.18
C HIS A 314 -14.69 3.01 19.32
N HIS A 315 -15.68 2.56 18.54
CA HIS A 315 -16.53 3.40 17.68
C HIS A 315 -17.97 3.55 18.19
N ARG A 316 -18.20 3.42 19.51
CA ARG A 316 -19.54 3.47 20.13
C ARG A 316 -20.36 4.69 19.70
N LYS A 317 -19.73 5.85 19.58
CA LYS A 317 -20.38 7.10 19.15
C LYS A 317 -21.01 6.94 17.75
N THR A 318 -20.29 6.33 16.81
CA THR A 318 -20.78 6.05 15.46
C THR A 318 -21.97 5.11 15.50
N TYR A 319 -21.91 4.03 16.29
CA TYR A 319 -23.00 3.06 16.36
C TYR A 319 -24.28 3.67 16.95
N LEU A 320 -24.15 4.60 17.90
CA LEU A 320 -25.29 5.36 18.44
C LEU A 320 -25.90 6.33 17.42
N VAL A 321 -25.12 6.81 16.43
CA VAL A 321 -25.67 7.59 15.30
C VAL A 321 -26.51 6.67 14.41
N THR A 322 -25.97 5.51 14.04
CA THR A 322 -26.69 4.50 13.25
C THR A 322 -27.97 4.04 13.95
N GLN A 323 -27.92 3.76 15.26
CA GLN A 323 -29.11 3.40 16.03
C GLN A 323 -30.20 4.48 15.94
N ARG A 324 -29.85 5.76 16.14
CA ARG A 324 -30.82 6.87 16.03
C ARG A 324 -31.44 6.99 14.65
N GLN A 325 -30.65 6.75 13.59
CA GLN A 325 -31.16 6.72 12.21
C GLN A 325 -32.20 5.61 12.02
N ILE A 326 -31.91 4.40 12.54
CA ILE A 326 -32.82 3.26 12.48
C ILE A 326 -34.11 3.53 13.27
N GLU A 327 -34.01 4.05 14.49
CA GLU A 327 -35.18 4.38 15.32
C GLU A 327 -36.07 5.44 14.67
N ASN A 328 -35.47 6.47 14.06
CA ASN A 328 -36.21 7.49 13.32
C ASN A 328 -36.90 6.94 12.07
N TYR A 329 -36.26 6.00 11.37
CA TYR A 329 -36.88 5.31 10.25
C TYR A 329 -38.10 4.50 10.70
N LEU A 330 -37.95 3.68 11.74
CA LEU A 330 -39.06 2.87 12.27
C LEU A 330 -40.24 3.74 12.70
N LYS A 331 -40.01 4.85 13.42
CA LYS A 331 -41.08 5.78 13.82
C LYS A 331 -41.87 6.39 12.66
N LYS A 332 -41.27 6.52 11.48
CA LYS A 332 -41.93 7.08 10.28
C LYS A 332 -42.71 6.05 9.48
N HIS A 333 -42.45 4.77 9.70
CA HIS A 333 -42.97 3.65 8.92
C HIS A 333 -43.78 2.64 9.77
N HIS A 334 -44.13 3.04 11.00
CA HIS A 334 -45.08 2.39 11.89
C HIS A 334 -46.33 3.27 12.02
#